data_AF-A0AAW9BT71-F1
#
_entry.id   AF-A0AAW9BT71-F1
#
_cell.length_a   1.000
_cell.length_b   1.000
_cell.length_c   1.000
_cell.angle_alpha   90.00
_cell.angle_beta   90.00
_cell.angle_gamma   90.00
#
_symmetry.space_group_name_H-M   'P 1'
#
loop_
_entity.id
_entity.type
_entity.pdbx_description
1 polymer ?
#
loop_
_entity_poly.entity_id
_entity_poly.type
_entity_poly.pdbx_seq_one_letter_code
_entity_poly.pdbx_strand_id
1 'polypeptide(L)'
;TDMGISQYMSAVFGIVKNVSASAVAGRSAAIAYTCNLTPIAMCGDPNGTVEDAWGYRLPGYDPNVDMDPSLVHELKVGDQNNTDMGPVNFQLLDFGQATGNSGAALVRDALSGAYNGCASIGDTVTTKPGNSAGPVAQGLNVRLNDFSGPIKNDGTVLPDKYVREPDVLAETDAEYAGDLYYANYRQELSSCESGGACDGSSYTGDGGL
;
A
#
# COMPACT_ATOMS: atom_id res chain seq x y z
N THR A 1 -31.55 44.62 6.16
CA THR A 1 -31.46 43.18 5.87
C THR A 1 -32.85 42.72 5.48
N ASP A 2 -33.09 42.63 4.17
CA ASP A 2 -34.39 42.31 3.60
C ASP A 2 -34.45 40.79 3.40
N MET A 3 -35.27 40.10 4.20
CA MET A 3 -35.55 38.69 4.01
C MET A 3 -36.79 38.56 3.14
N GLY A 4 -36.64 38.00 1.94
CA GLY A 4 -37.75 37.76 1.03
C GLY A 4 -38.88 36.97 1.70
N ILE A 5 -40.11 37.44 1.49
CA ILE A 5 -41.38 36.92 2.07
C ILE A 5 -41.54 35.39 2.00
N SER A 6 -40.88 34.72 1.04
CA SER A 6 -40.90 33.26 0.89
C SER A 6 -40.21 32.47 2.01
N GLN A 7 -39.17 33.04 2.63
CA GLN A 7 -38.43 32.42 3.74
C GLN A 7 -39.22 32.52 5.06
N TYR A 8 -39.90 33.65 5.29
CA TYR A 8 -40.72 33.86 6.50
C TYR A 8 -41.94 32.91 6.54
N MET A 9 -42.62 32.73 5.41
CA MET A 9 -43.80 31.84 5.35
C MET A 9 -43.42 30.36 5.50
N SER A 10 -42.24 29.92 5.03
CA SER A 10 -41.79 28.53 5.20
C SER A 10 -41.53 28.16 6.68
N ALA A 11 -41.04 29.12 7.49
CA ALA A 11 -40.84 28.93 8.92
C ALA A 11 -42.17 28.85 9.70
N VAL A 12 -43.17 29.65 9.31
CA VAL A 12 -44.50 29.66 9.96
C VAL A 12 -45.33 28.41 9.64
N PHE A 13 -45.22 27.86 8.43
CA PHE A 13 -45.90 26.62 8.05
C PHE A 13 -45.11 25.35 8.41
N GLY A 14 -44.01 25.47 9.15
CA GLY A 14 -43.21 24.33 9.61
C GLY A 14 -42.58 23.52 8.47
N ILE A 15 -42.43 24.10 7.27
CA ILE A 15 -41.84 23.43 6.12
C ILE A 15 -40.32 23.52 6.26
N VAL A 16 -39.76 22.57 7.01
CA VAL A 16 -38.32 22.36 7.10
C VAL A 16 -37.88 21.65 5.82
N LYS A 17 -37.24 22.38 4.91
CA LYS A 17 -36.61 21.78 3.72
C LYS A 17 -35.27 21.16 4.14
N ASN A 18 -35.30 19.91 4.58
CA ASN A 18 -34.11 19.10 4.76
C ASN A 18 -33.54 18.74 3.39
N VAL A 19 -32.40 19.33 3.04
CA VAL A 19 -31.59 18.91 1.89
C VAL A 19 -30.62 17.83 2.38
N SER A 20 -30.83 16.58 1.99
CA SER A 20 -29.82 15.53 2.14
C SER A 20 -29.03 15.42 0.84
N ALA A 21 -27.71 15.47 0.94
CA ALA A 21 -26.82 15.05 -0.13
C ALA A 21 -26.58 13.55 0.05
N SER A 22 -26.90 12.75 -0.95
CA SER A 22 -26.57 11.32 -1.00
C SER A 22 -25.54 11.13 -2.10
N ALA A 23 -24.31 10.75 -1.71
CA ALA A 23 -23.28 10.33 -2.64
C ALA A 23 -23.36 8.81 -2.77
N VAL A 24 -23.84 8.33 -3.90
CA VAL A 24 -23.84 6.90 -4.23
C VAL A 24 -22.56 6.63 -5.02
N ALA A 25 -21.58 5.97 -4.40
CA ALA A 25 -20.44 5.41 -5.11
C ALA A 25 -20.97 4.23 -5.95
N GLY A 26 -21.14 4.47 -7.26
CA GLY A 26 -21.47 3.42 -8.21
C GLY A 26 -20.35 2.39 -8.33
N ARG A 27 -20.72 1.15 -8.66
CA ARG A 27 -19.81 0.03 -8.95
C ARG A 27 -18.72 0.50 -9.94
N SER A 28 -17.44 0.37 -9.57
CA SER A 28 -16.30 0.82 -10.38
C SER A 28 -16.44 0.39 -11.84
N ALA A 29 -16.24 1.33 -12.77
CA ALA A 29 -16.13 1.05 -14.19
C ALA A 29 -15.03 0.01 -14.45
N ALA A 30 -15.07 -0.68 -15.61
CA ALA A 30 -14.01 -1.58 -16.01
C ALA A 30 -12.65 -0.85 -15.90
N ILE A 31 -11.74 -1.40 -15.09
CA ILE A 31 -10.44 -0.81 -14.79
C ILE A 31 -9.64 -0.78 -16.10
N ALA A 32 -9.66 0.36 -16.79
CA ALA A 32 -8.89 0.57 -18.02
C ALA A 32 -7.42 0.95 -17.72
N TYR A 33 -7.18 1.47 -16.50
CA TYR A 33 -5.86 1.86 -16.00
C TYR A 33 -5.84 1.72 -14.47
N THR A 34 -4.66 1.48 -13.92
CA THR A 34 -4.41 1.41 -12.47
C THR A 34 -3.29 2.36 -12.09
N CYS A 35 -3.44 3.08 -10.98
CA CYS A 35 -2.50 4.08 -10.51
C CYS A 35 -1.92 3.67 -9.15
N ASN A 36 -0.84 4.32 -8.73
CA ASN A 36 -0.16 4.05 -7.46
C ASN A 36 0.31 2.58 -7.35
N LEU A 37 0.84 2.04 -8.45
CA LEU A 37 1.38 0.70 -8.48
C LEU A 37 2.69 0.60 -7.70
N THR A 38 2.80 -0.44 -6.89
CA THR A 38 4.07 -0.84 -6.28
C THR A 38 4.98 -1.43 -7.37
N PRO A 39 6.26 -1.01 -7.49
CA PRO A 39 7.15 -1.40 -8.58
C PRO A 39 7.77 -2.78 -8.37
N ILE A 40 6.96 -3.78 -8.02
CA ILE A 40 7.38 -5.15 -7.77
C ILE A 40 6.53 -6.06 -8.64
N ALA A 41 7.18 -6.84 -9.50
CA ALA A 41 6.55 -7.98 -10.14
C ALA A 41 6.59 -9.19 -9.20
N MET A 42 5.57 -10.02 -9.31
CA MET A 42 5.48 -11.32 -8.64
C MET A 42 5.30 -12.38 -9.71
N CYS A 43 5.93 -13.54 -9.54
CA CYS A 43 5.72 -14.66 -10.45
C CYS A 43 4.24 -15.11 -10.38
N GLY A 44 3.59 -15.18 -11.54
CA GLY A 44 2.28 -15.81 -11.69
C GLY A 44 2.42 -17.31 -11.93
N ASP A 45 1.34 -18.06 -11.68
CA ASP A 45 1.24 -19.45 -12.09
C ASP A 45 1.21 -19.51 -13.64
N PRO A 46 2.19 -20.16 -14.30
CA PRO A 46 2.21 -20.28 -15.76
C PRO A 46 1.01 -21.07 -16.32
N ASN A 47 0.31 -21.83 -15.49
CA ASN A 47 -0.90 -22.57 -15.86
C ASN A 47 -2.19 -21.87 -15.41
N GLY A 48 -2.09 -20.78 -14.65
CA GLY A 48 -3.22 -20.00 -14.17
C GLY A 48 -3.86 -19.16 -15.27
N THR A 49 -5.12 -18.79 -15.10
CA THR A 49 -5.80 -17.85 -16.00
C THR A 49 -5.60 -16.40 -15.54
N VAL A 50 -6.04 -15.42 -16.33
CA VAL A 50 -6.03 -14.00 -15.91
C VAL A 50 -6.86 -13.77 -14.65
N GLU A 51 -7.86 -14.61 -14.41
CA GLU A 51 -8.66 -14.63 -13.19
C GLU A 51 -7.92 -15.18 -11.96
N ASP A 52 -6.76 -15.82 -12.15
CA ASP A 52 -5.88 -16.31 -11.08
C ASP A 52 -4.75 -15.30 -10.75
N ALA A 53 -4.60 -14.24 -11.55
CA ALA A 53 -3.53 -13.25 -11.43
C ALA A 53 -3.79 -12.16 -10.36
N TRP A 54 -4.44 -12.51 -9.23
CA TRP A 54 -4.74 -11.59 -8.12
C TRP A 54 -3.68 -11.59 -7.01
N GLY A 55 -2.48 -12.11 -7.30
CA GLY A 55 -1.40 -12.24 -6.35
C GLY A 55 -1.38 -13.59 -5.62
N TYR A 56 -0.53 -13.68 -4.60
CA TYR A 56 -0.32 -14.92 -3.87
C TYR A 56 -1.50 -15.19 -2.92
N ARG A 57 -2.23 -16.28 -3.17
CA ARG A 57 -3.31 -16.76 -2.29
C ARG A 57 -3.21 -18.27 -2.11
N LEU A 58 -2.80 -18.69 -0.91
CA LEU A 58 -2.84 -20.08 -0.52
C LEU A 58 -4.29 -20.58 -0.46
N PRO A 59 -4.59 -21.80 -0.97
CA PRO A 59 -5.93 -22.37 -0.84
C PRO A 59 -6.35 -22.47 0.63
N GLY A 60 -7.51 -21.91 0.97
CA GLY A 60 -8.04 -21.95 2.34
C GLY A 60 -7.51 -20.85 3.27
N TYR A 61 -6.67 -19.94 2.78
CA TYR A 61 -6.19 -18.79 3.55
C TYR A 61 -7.30 -17.77 3.83
N ASP A 62 -7.51 -17.43 5.10
CA ASP A 62 -8.32 -16.31 5.56
C ASP A 62 -7.42 -15.20 6.16
N PRO A 63 -7.29 -14.05 5.48
CA PRO A 63 -6.42 -12.96 5.92
C PRO A 63 -6.83 -12.29 7.24
N ASN A 64 -8.03 -12.57 7.76
CA ASN A 64 -8.51 -11.94 8.99
C ASN A 64 -8.14 -12.73 10.26
N VAL A 65 -7.79 -14.01 10.12
CA VAL A 65 -7.60 -14.92 11.25
C VAL A 65 -6.33 -15.76 11.16
N ASP A 66 -5.80 -16.02 9.96
CA ASP A 66 -4.68 -16.93 9.83
C ASP A 66 -3.35 -16.26 10.22
N MET A 67 -2.58 -16.98 11.05
CA MET A 67 -1.31 -16.56 11.64
C MET A 67 -0.31 -17.72 11.58
N ASP A 68 -0.01 -18.17 10.37
CA ASP A 68 0.89 -19.29 10.12
C ASP A 68 2.20 -18.79 9.49
N PRO A 69 3.39 -19.23 9.97
CA PRO A 69 4.69 -18.88 9.39
C PRO A 69 4.78 -19.11 7.88
N SER A 70 4.08 -20.12 7.35
CA SER A 70 4.04 -20.43 5.92
C SER A 70 3.36 -19.36 5.06
N LEU A 71 2.72 -18.36 5.67
CA LEU A 71 2.14 -17.20 4.98
C LEU A 71 3.16 -16.09 4.74
N VAL A 72 4.29 -16.12 5.46
CA VAL A 72 5.35 -15.12 5.35
C VAL A 72 6.37 -15.61 4.34
N HIS A 73 6.56 -14.81 3.29
CA HIS A 73 7.48 -15.14 2.21
C HIS A 73 8.48 -14.03 2.00
N GLU A 74 9.73 -14.44 1.83
CA GLU A 74 10.80 -13.54 1.40
C GLU A 74 10.54 -13.12 -0.06
N LEU A 75 10.25 -11.83 -0.25
CA LEU A 75 10.09 -11.26 -1.59
C LEU A 75 11.43 -11.00 -2.27
N LYS A 76 12.52 -10.98 -1.49
CA LYS A 76 13.85 -10.63 -1.98
C LYS A 76 14.94 -11.07 -1.00
N VAL A 77 15.99 -11.67 -1.56
CA VAL A 77 17.26 -11.93 -0.88
C VAL A 77 18.15 -10.68 -0.93
N GLY A 78 18.73 -10.29 0.21
CA GLY A 78 19.64 -9.14 0.32
C GLY A 78 21.07 -9.38 -0.19
N ASP A 79 21.40 -10.62 -0.53
CA ASP A 79 22.73 -11.05 -0.97
C ASP A 79 22.95 -10.83 -2.49
N GLN A 80 24.10 -10.25 -2.82
CA GLN A 80 24.52 -9.98 -4.19
C GLN A 80 25.02 -11.23 -4.92
N ASN A 81 25.36 -12.28 -4.17
CA ASN A 81 25.88 -13.53 -4.71
C ASN A 81 24.83 -14.64 -4.78
N ASN A 82 23.68 -14.45 -4.12
CA ASN A 82 22.58 -15.39 -4.21
C ASN A 82 21.83 -15.18 -5.53
N THR A 83 21.84 -16.20 -6.39
CA THR A 83 21.18 -16.22 -7.70
C THR A 83 19.99 -17.16 -7.74
N ASP A 84 19.60 -17.76 -6.61
CA ASP A 84 18.60 -18.83 -6.56
C ASP A 84 17.19 -18.31 -6.90
N MET A 85 16.94 -17.00 -6.70
CA MET A 85 15.73 -16.31 -7.18
C MET A 85 15.74 -15.97 -8.69
N GLY A 86 16.75 -16.42 -9.44
CA GLY A 86 16.87 -16.29 -10.88
C GLY A 86 17.54 -14.99 -11.37
N PRO A 87 17.90 -14.89 -12.67
CA PRO A 87 18.37 -13.65 -13.24
C PRO A 87 17.24 -12.62 -13.18
N VAL A 88 17.53 -11.47 -12.55
CA VAL A 88 16.58 -10.41 -12.10
C VAL A 88 16.33 -10.51 -10.59
N ASN A 89 17.40 -10.34 -9.79
CA ASN A 89 17.49 -10.32 -8.32
C ASN A 89 16.61 -9.28 -7.58
N PHE A 90 15.55 -8.78 -8.19
CA PHE A 90 14.73 -7.71 -7.66
C PHE A 90 13.28 -7.76 -8.12
N GLN A 91 12.95 -8.46 -9.22
CA GLN A 91 11.66 -8.35 -9.95
C GLN A 91 11.10 -6.91 -10.02
N LEU A 92 11.98 -5.91 -9.88
CA LEU A 92 11.60 -4.52 -9.74
C LEU A 92 11.19 -4.03 -11.11
N LEU A 93 10.12 -3.27 -11.15
CA LEU A 93 9.58 -2.68 -12.36
C LEU A 93 10.01 -1.21 -12.43
N ASP A 94 10.52 -0.82 -13.59
CA ASP A 94 10.70 0.58 -13.94
C ASP A 94 9.51 1.00 -14.79
N PHE A 95 8.57 1.71 -14.15
CA PHE A 95 7.40 2.25 -14.81
C PHE A 95 7.69 3.53 -15.62
N GLY A 96 8.93 4.03 -15.64
CA GLY A 96 9.35 5.20 -16.41
C GLY A 96 8.45 6.42 -16.22
N GLN A 97 8.81 7.34 -15.33
CA GLN A 97 8.02 8.58 -15.19
C GLN A 97 8.29 9.57 -16.32
N ALA A 98 7.24 10.24 -16.79
CA ALA A 98 7.33 11.37 -17.71
C ALA A 98 8.15 12.54 -17.15
N THR A 99 8.31 12.62 -15.82
CA THR A 99 9.03 13.67 -15.11
C THR A 99 10.22 13.11 -14.31
N GLY A 100 11.39 13.12 -14.93
CA GLY A 100 12.70 13.26 -14.26
C GLY A 100 13.30 12.05 -13.56
N ASN A 101 12.52 11.24 -12.83
CA ASN A 101 13.07 10.12 -12.06
C ASN A 101 12.98 8.82 -12.86
N SER A 102 14.11 8.13 -12.99
CA SER A 102 14.22 6.81 -13.63
C SER A 102 15.10 5.89 -12.79
N GLY A 103 14.94 4.59 -12.97
CA GLY A 103 15.75 3.60 -12.29
C GLY A 103 15.52 3.53 -10.78
N ALA A 104 16.59 3.41 -10.00
CA ALA A 104 16.48 3.09 -8.58
C ALA A 104 15.87 4.24 -7.73
N ALA A 105 16.01 5.48 -8.19
CA ALA A 105 15.36 6.63 -7.58
C ALA A 105 13.83 6.56 -7.74
N LEU A 106 13.35 6.16 -8.93
CA LEU A 106 11.93 5.92 -9.16
C LEU A 106 11.41 4.80 -8.26
N VAL A 107 12.15 3.69 -8.16
CA VAL A 107 11.77 2.56 -7.29
C VAL A 107 11.60 3.01 -5.84
N ARG A 108 12.53 3.81 -5.32
CA ARG A 108 12.44 4.36 -3.96
C ARG A 108 11.18 5.19 -3.77
N ASP A 109 10.98 6.18 -4.64
CA ASP A 109 9.85 7.11 -4.53
C ASP A 109 8.51 6.36 -4.73
N ALA A 110 8.50 5.32 -5.56
CA ALA A 110 7.32 4.50 -5.76
C ALA A 110 7.02 3.56 -4.59
N LEU A 111 8.03 2.98 -3.96
CA LEU A 111 7.86 2.17 -2.75
C LEU A 111 7.47 3.00 -1.52
N SER A 112 7.81 4.28 -1.50
CA SER A 112 7.34 5.18 -0.45
C SER A 112 5.89 5.66 -0.65
N GLY A 113 5.25 5.32 -1.77
CA GLY A 113 3.90 5.79 -2.10
C GLY A 113 3.85 7.14 -2.83
N ALA A 114 4.99 7.70 -3.22
CA ALA A 114 5.07 8.94 -4.00
C ALA A 114 4.89 8.72 -5.51
N TYR A 115 4.64 7.48 -5.95
CA TYR A 115 4.38 7.20 -7.36
C TYR A 115 3.02 7.73 -7.79
N ASN A 116 3.03 8.72 -8.68
CA ASN A 116 1.83 9.35 -9.22
C ASN A 116 1.60 8.99 -10.71
N GLY A 117 2.10 7.82 -11.14
CA GLY A 117 1.86 7.32 -12.49
C GLY A 117 0.70 6.34 -12.54
N CYS A 118 0.18 6.11 -13.74
CA CYS A 118 -0.81 5.07 -14.02
C CYS A 118 -0.29 4.18 -15.14
N ALA A 119 -0.52 2.87 -15.01
CA ALA A 119 -0.27 1.91 -16.07
C ALA A 119 -1.61 1.55 -16.75
N SER A 120 -1.59 1.51 -18.07
CA SER A 120 -2.72 1.10 -18.90
C SER A 120 -2.43 -0.25 -19.55
N ILE A 121 -3.50 -0.98 -19.91
CA ILE A 121 -3.36 -2.22 -20.65
C ILE A 121 -2.69 -1.93 -22.01
N GLY A 122 -1.58 -2.63 -22.28
CA GLY A 122 -0.79 -2.45 -23.49
C GLY A 122 0.48 -1.60 -23.31
N ASP A 123 0.64 -0.94 -22.15
CA ASP A 123 1.89 -0.25 -21.83
C ASP A 123 3.03 -1.24 -21.61
N THR A 124 4.22 -0.90 -22.12
CA THR A 124 5.43 -1.69 -21.87
C THR A 124 6.09 -1.23 -20.58
N VAL A 125 6.18 -2.13 -19.61
CA VAL A 125 6.93 -1.92 -18.37
C VAL A 125 8.24 -2.69 -18.46
N THR A 126 9.35 -2.02 -18.18
CA THR A 126 10.67 -2.65 -18.22
C THR A 126 11.09 -3.11 -16.83
N THR A 127 11.83 -4.21 -16.72
CA THR A 127 12.47 -4.58 -15.46
C THR A 127 13.57 -3.57 -15.12
N LYS A 128 13.75 -3.27 -13.84
CA LYS A 128 14.88 -2.47 -13.35
C LYS A 128 16.07 -3.38 -13.01
N PRO A 129 17.10 -3.49 -13.88
CA PRO A 129 18.30 -4.27 -13.55
C PRO A 129 19.17 -3.55 -12.51
N GLY A 130 19.92 -4.34 -11.75
CA GLY A 130 20.94 -3.88 -10.79
C GLY A 130 20.49 -3.86 -9.33
N ASN A 131 21.47 -3.90 -8.41
CA ASN A 131 21.20 -3.89 -6.98
C ASN A 131 20.61 -2.56 -6.53
N SER A 132 19.31 -2.56 -6.23
CA SER A 132 18.58 -1.40 -5.71
C SER A 132 18.22 -1.56 -4.24
N ALA A 133 18.98 -2.36 -3.47
CA ALA A 133 18.65 -2.63 -2.06
C ALA A 133 18.56 -1.39 -1.18
N GLY A 134 19.49 -0.43 -1.30
CA GLY A 134 19.43 0.83 -0.57
C GLY A 134 18.17 1.65 -0.91
N PRO A 135 17.91 1.95 -2.19
CA PRO A 135 16.69 2.64 -2.61
C PRO A 135 15.39 1.92 -2.22
N VAL A 136 15.35 0.58 -2.25
CA VAL A 136 14.20 -0.21 -1.78
C VAL A 136 13.97 -0.01 -0.28
N ALA A 137 15.02 -0.17 0.53
CA ALA A 137 14.93 0.03 1.98
C ALA A 137 14.50 1.47 2.30
N GLN A 138 15.11 2.47 1.66
CA GLN A 138 14.75 3.87 1.84
C GLN A 138 13.29 4.19 1.50
N GLY A 139 12.72 3.52 0.50
CA GLY A 139 11.31 3.69 0.13
C GLY A 139 10.37 3.04 1.14
N LEU A 140 10.65 1.79 1.53
CA LEU A 140 9.82 1.04 2.48
C LEU A 140 9.89 1.62 3.90
N ASN A 141 11.07 2.06 4.35
CA ASN A 141 11.26 2.62 5.69
C ASN A 141 10.35 3.84 5.93
N VAL A 142 10.10 4.65 4.89
CA VAL A 142 9.19 5.80 5.00
C VAL A 142 7.77 5.35 5.38
N ARG A 143 7.32 4.21 4.85
CA ARG A 143 6.02 3.62 5.23
C ARG A 143 5.99 3.17 6.68
N LEU A 144 7.15 2.79 7.22
CA LEU A 144 7.35 2.46 8.64
C LEU A 144 7.68 3.69 9.51
N ASN A 145 7.42 4.90 9.01
CA ASN A 145 7.70 6.17 9.70
C ASN A 145 9.20 6.44 9.97
N ASP A 146 10.10 5.81 9.21
CA ASP A 146 11.53 6.08 9.20
C ASP A 146 11.94 6.89 7.95
N PHE A 147 12.27 8.17 8.18
CA PHE A 147 12.72 9.12 7.16
C PHE A 147 14.23 9.39 7.23
N SER A 148 15.03 8.45 7.73
CA SER A 148 16.51 8.56 7.76
C SER A 148 17.16 8.65 6.37
N GLY A 149 16.40 8.27 5.33
CA GLY A 149 16.82 8.32 3.93
C GLY A 149 16.69 9.71 3.26
N PRO A 150 16.76 9.74 1.92
CA PRO A 150 16.70 11.00 1.15
C PRO A 150 15.27 11.57 1.00
N ILE A 151 14.23 10.81 1.35
CA ILE A 151 12.84 11.27 1.36
C ILE A 151 12.63 12.08 2.63
N LYS A 152 12.03 13.27 2.50
CA LYS A 152 11.84 14.19 3.62
C LYS A 152 10.50 13.92 4.32
N ASN A 153 10.51 14.08 5.64
CA ASN A 153 9.29 14.15 6.43
C ASN A 153 8.70 15.58 6.35
N ASP A 154 8.14 15.93 5.18
CA ASP A 154 7.51 17.22 4.92
C ASP A 154 6.00 17.12 4.66
N GLY A 155 5.41 15.94 4.88
CA GLY A 155 4.00 15.66 4.68
C GLY A 155 3.61 15.37 3.22
N THR A 156 4.56 15.35 2.28
CA THR A 156 4.29 14.93 0.88
C THR A 156 4.14 13.42 0.74
N VAL A 157 4.92 12.68 1.52
CA VAL A 157 4.84 11.23 1.66
C VAL A 157 4.51 10.94 3.12
N LEU A 158 3.45 10.17 3.33
CA LEU A 158 2.96 9.82 4.65
C LEU A 158 3.31 8.36 4.97
N PRO A 159 3.62 8.03 6.23
CA PRO A 159 3.78 6.65 6.66
C PRO A 159 2.45 5.89 6.59
N ASP A 160 2.48 4.58 6.79
CA ASP A 160 1.25 3.80 6.96
C ASP A 160 0.59 4.15 8.31
N LYS A 161 -0.73 3.96 8.41
CA LYS A 161 -1.48 4.16 9.66
C LYS A 161 -0.96 3.37 10.86
N TYR A 162 -0.42 2.19 10.60
CA TYR A 162 0.09 1.31 11.63
C TYR A 162 1.47 0.79 11.21
N VAL A 163 2.49 1.11 12.01
CA VAL A 163 3.91 0.91 11.67
C VAL A 163 4.61 -0.04 12.64
N ARG A 164 3.86 -0.87 13.36
CA ARG A 164 4.43 -1.86 14.27
C ARG A 164 5.29 -2.85 13.47
N GLU A 165 6.49 -3.11 13.97
CA GLU A 165 7.37 -4.16 13.49
C GLU A 165 7.25 -5.40 14.40
N PRO A 166 7.55 -6.60 13.89
CA PRO A 166 7.60 -7.79 14.74
C PRO A 166 8.77 -7.74 15.71
N ASP A 167 8.62 -8.42 16.85
CA ASP A 167 9.68 -8.53 17.85
C ASP A 167 10.89 -9.32 17.33
N VAL A 168 10.64 -10.27 16.40
CA VAL A 168 11.65 -11.06 15.70
C VAL A 168 11.52 -10.80 14.21
N LEU A 169 12.58 -10.26 13.62
CA LEU A 169 12.64 -10.00 12.18
C LEU A 169 12.74 -11.32 11.40
N ALA A 170 12.16 -11.34 10.21
CA ALA A 170 12.32 -12.46 9.28
C ALA A 170 13.78 -12.58 8.83
N GLU A 171 14.28 -13.81 8.74
CA GLU A 171 15.62 -14.12 8.23
C GLU A 171 15.51 -14.87 6.90
N THR A 172 16.47 -14.64 6.01
CA THR A 172 16.57 -15.35 4.72
C THR A 172 16.73 -16.86 4.98
N ASP A 173 16.02 -17.66 4.21
CA ASP A 173 16.02 -19.13 4.28
C ASP A 173 15.64 -19.73 5.65
N ALA A 174 14.97 -18.96 6.51
CA ALA A 174 14.48 -19.41 7.81
C ALA A 174 12.95 -19.35 7.90
N GLU A 175 12.36 -20.24 8.69
CA GLU A 175 10.94 -20.13 9.05
C GLU A 175 10.73 -18.88 9.89
N TYR A 176 9.66 -18.13 9.58
CA TYR A 176 9.35 -16.91 10.31
C TYR A 176 8.96 -17.22 11.76
N ALA A 177 9.68 -16.62 12.71
CA ALA A 177 9.51 -16.83 14.14
C ALA A 177 8.97 -15.59 14.89
N GLY A 178 8.50 -14.58 14.14
CA GLY A 178 7.93 -13.37 14.71
C GLY A 178 6.45 -13.49 15.07
N ASP A 179 5.94 -12.40 15.65
CA ASP A 179 4.62 -12.31 16.24
C ASP A 179 3.63 -11.48 15.41
N LEU A 180 4.07 -10.91 14.28
CA LEU A 180 3.26 -10.01 13.45
C LEU A 180 2.90 -10.68 12.12
N TYR A 181 1.64 -11.07 12.00
CA TYR A 181 1.03 -11.52 10.74
C TYR A 181 0.05 -10.47 10.22
N TYR A 182 -0.38 -10.62 8.96
CA TYR A 182 -1.37 -9.72 8.37
C TYR A 182 -2.68 -9.65 9.18
N ALA A 183 -3.11 -10.78 9.76
CA ALA A 183 -4.28 -10.81 10.64
C ALA A 183 -4.08 -9.94 11.91
N ASN A 184 -2.90 -9.98 12.53
CA ASN A 184 -2.56 -9.12 13.68
C ASN A 184 -2.62 -7.64 13.29
N TYR A 185 -1.93 -7.28 12.20
CA TYR A 185 -1.93 -5.91 11.67
C TYR A 185 -3.37 -5.39 11.48
N ARG A 186 -4.24 -6.18 10.86
CA ARG A 186 -5.65 -5.82 10.62
C ARG A 186 -6.43 -5.60 11.92
N GLN A 187 -6.28 -6.52 12.88
CA GLN A 187 -6.98 -6.46 14.15
C GLN A 187 -6.49 -5.27 14.99
N GLU A 188 -5.17 -5.11 15.13
CA GLU A 188 -4.53 -4.04 15.90
C GLU A 188 -4.85 -2.66 15.32
N LEU A 189 -4.77 -2.49 14.00
CA LEU A 189 -5.19 -1.25 13.32
C LEU A 189 -6.67 -0.94 13.57
N SER A 190 -7.57 -1.92 13.44
CA SER A 190 -9.00 -1.71 13.69
C SER A 190 -9.30 -1.36 15.15
N SER A 191 -8.53 -1.91 16.09
CA SER A 191 -8.59 -1.55 17.50
C SER A 191 -8.17 -0.10 17.72
N CYS A 192 -7.05 0.34 17.09
CA CYS A 192 -6.63 1.73 17.14
C CYS A 192 -7.68 2.69 16.57
N GLU A 193 -8.22 2.40 15.38
CA GLU A 193 -9.19 3.26 14.70
C GLU A 193 -10.50 3.40 15.48
N SER A 194 -10.87 2.38 16.26
CA SER A 194 -12.07 2.39 17.11
C SER A 194 -11.85 2.97 18.52
N GLY A 195 -10.64 3.44 18.83
CA GLY A 195 -10.27 3.94 20.15
C GLY A 195 -10.15 2.85 21.22
N GLY A 196 -9.92 1.60 20.77
CA GLY A 196 -9.65 0.44 21.62
C GLY A 196 -8.22 0.42 22.18
N ALA A 197 -7.85 -0.72 22.78
CA ALA A 197 -6.49 -0.93 23.26
C ALA A 197 -5.56 -1.16 22.07
N CYS A 198 -4.57 -0.29 21.90
CA CYS A 198 -3.53 -0.47 20.90
C CYS A 198 -2.23 0.24 21.29
N ASP A 199 -1.14 -0.10 20.60
CA ASP A 199 0.13 0.59 20.75
C ASP A 199 0.08 1.95 20.04
N GLY A 200 -0.20 3.00 20.82
CA GLY A 200 -0.26 4.37 20.32
C GLY A 200 1.08 4.91 19.80
N SER A 201 2.21 4.26 20.08
CA SER A 201 3.50 4.65 19.50
C SER A 201 3.67 4.18 18.06
N SER A 202 3.01 3.07 17.70
CA SER A 202 2.99 2.49 16.36
C SER A 202 1.80 2.95 15.51
N TYR A 203 0.88 3.75 16.07
CA TYR A 203 -0.30 4.26 15.36
C TYR A 203 -0.12 5.73 14.96
N THR A 204 -0.12 6.02 13.66
CA THR A 204 0.12 7.36 13.11
C THR A 204 -1.17 8.18 12.92
N GLY A 205 -2.34 7.55 13.13
CA GLY A 205 -3.64 8.22 13.07
C GLY A 205 -3.96 8.81 11.70
N ASP A 206 -4.58 9.99 11.67
CA ASP A 206 -4.88 10.74 10.44
C ASP A 206 -3.61 11.23 9.70
N GLY A 207 -2.42 11.05 10.30
CA GLY A 207 -1.13 11.34 9.69
C GLY A 207 -0.59 10.22 8.80
N GLY A 208 -1.25 9.05 8.77
CA GLY A 208 -0.86 7.91 7.93
C GLY A 208 -1.84 7.62 6.78
N LEU A 209 -1.36 6.88 5.76
CA LEU A 209 -2.15 6.34 4.65
C LEU A 209 -2.91 5.07 5.03
#